data_AF-A0A7G9YTE6-F1
#
_entry.id   AF-A0A7G9YTE6-F1
#
_cell.length_a   1.000
_cell.length_b   1.000
_cell.length_c   1.000
_cell.angle_alpha   90.00
_cell.angle_beta   90.00
_cell.angle_gamma   90.00
#
_symmetry.space_group_name_H-M   'P 1'
#
loop_
_entity.id
_entity.type
_entity.pdbx_description
1 polymer ?
#
loop_
_entity_poly.entity_id
_entity_poly.type
_entity_poly.pdbx_seq_one_letter_code
_entity_poly.pdbx_strand_id
1 'polypeptide(L)'
;MQLDKILDVIISKEVYKEVKVECKLPYHPFELVRNIVEKIKTDKDFGKEYKEELSKQLQKQGYEHLEVIGIDSYSNCLVVRYTAYYTGRKEHPEIHLKTLLSLYEGQGNDIHDPDVFDEIVEKARQDLGEKIKNDNEERLNHFATLFKEAIDKDLVIG
;
A
#
# COMPACT_ATOMS: atom_id res chain seq x y z
N MET A 1 6.23 -14.90 -8.62
CA MET A 1 5.66 -14.25 -7.41
C MET A 1 4.39 -13.48 -7.85
N GLN A 2 3.38 -13.13 -7.02
CA GLN A 2 2.25 -12.34 -7.56
C GLN A 2 2.76 -10.93 -7.93
N LEU A 3 2.61 -10.50 -9.19
CA LEU A 3 3.14 -9.23 -9.73
C LEU A 3 2.92 -8.06 -8.77
N ASP A 4 1.71 -7.91 -8.23
CA ASP A 4 1.35 -6.87 -7.26
C ASP A 4 2.32 -6.79 -6.08
N LYS A 5 2.71 -7.95 -5.52
CA LYS A 5 3.65 -8.01 -4.40
C LYS A 5 5.06 -7.55 -4.80
N ILE A 6 5.49 -7.87 -6.02
CA ILE A 6 6.80 -7.48 -6.53
C ILE A 6 6.87 -5.96 -6.66
N LEU A 7 5.86 -5.38 -7.32
CA LEU A 7 5.78 -3.94 -7.58
C LEU A 7 5.60 -3.16 -6.27
N ASP A 8 4.81 -3.67 -5.32
CA ASP A 8 4.65 -3.05 -4.00
C ASP A 8 5.95 -2.96 -3.20
N VAL A 9 6.81 -3.98 -3.28
CA VAL A 9 8.12 -3.96 -2.60
C VAL A 9 9.01 -2.85 -3.15
N ILE A 10 8.98 -2.61 -4.46
CA ILE A 10 9.80 -1.58 -5.13
C ILE A 10 9.29 -0.19 -4.77
N ILE A 11 7.99 0.04 -4.92
CA ILE A 11 7.35 1.30 -4.50
C ILE A 11 7.65 1.56 -3.02
N SER A 12 7.60 0.52 -2.20
CA SER A 12 7.84 0.68 -0.77
C SER A 12 9.26 1.10 -0.43
N LYS A 13 10.26 0.62 -1.17
CA LYS A 13 11.67 0.99 -0.95
C LYS A 13 11.98 2.42 -1.42
N GLU A 14 11.39 2.85 -2.52
CA GLU A 14 11.73 4.12 -3.18
C GLU A 14 10.83 5.29 -2.76
N VAL A 15 9.56 5.04 -2.47
CA VAL A 15 8.56 6.07 -2.13
C VAL A 15 8.39 6.21 -0.63
N TYR A 16 8.25 5.09 0.09
CA TYR A 16 8.07 5.15 1.53
C TYR A 16 9.40 5.44 2.21
N LYS A 17 9.58 6.72 2.53
CA LYS A 17 10.27 7.06 3.78
C LYS A 17 9.29 6.73 4.89
N GLU A 18 9.69 5.98 5.92
CA GLU A 18 8.84 5.67 7.07
C GLU A 18 8.29 6.96 7.69
N VAL A 19 7.09 7.38 7.26
CA VAL A 19 6.35 8.48 7.85
C VAL A 19 5.11 7.85 8.46
N LYS A 20 5.14 7.74 9.78
CA LYS A 20 4.06 7.17 10.57
C LYS A 20 2.87 8.12 10.55
N VAL A 21 1.84 7.81 9.75
CA VAL A 21 0.59 8.56 9.70
C VAL A 21 -0.42 7.92 10.66
N GLU A 22 -1.00 8.73 11.54
CA GLU A 22 -2.02 8.30 12.48
C GLU A 22 -3.41 8.69 11.96
N CYS A 23 -4.37 7.77 11.98
CA CYS A 23 -5.76 8.06 11.67
C CYS A 23 -6.72 7.39 12.66
N LYS A 24 -7.96 7.87 12.69
CA LYS A 24 -9.05 7.21 13.41
C LYS A 24 -9.82 6.33 12.43
N LEU A 25 -9.85 5.03 12.69
CA LEU A 25 -10.72 4.10 11.97
C LEU A 25 -11.96 3.81 12.81
N PRO A 26 -13.17 4.01 12.27
CA PRO A 26 -14.39 3.52 12.90
C PRO A 26 -14.28 2.01 13.08
N TYR A 27 -14.55 1.53 14.29
CA TYR A 27 -14.49 0.12 14.62
C TYR A 27 -15.86 -0.34 15.09
N HIS A 28 -16.31 -1.51 14.60
CA HIS A 28 -17.68 -1.92 14.80
C HIS A 28 -17.96 -2.14 16.30
N PRO A 29 -18.96 -1.47 16.90
CA PRO A 29 -19.15 -1.42 18.35
C PRO A 29 -19.59 -2.74 19.03
N PHE A 30 -19.74 -3.83 18.28
CA PHE A 30 -20.19 -5.12 18.82
C PHE A 30 -19.05 -6.04 19.30
N GLU A 31 -17.77 -5.67 19.12
CA GLU A 31 -16.64 -6.52 19.52
C GLU A 31 -15.92 -6.05 20.80
N LEU A 32 -15.98 -4.76 21.13
CA LEU A 32 -15.39 -4.23 22.37
C LEU A 32 -16.43 -4.20 23.49
N VAL A 33 -16.59 -5.33 24.18
CA VAL A 33 -17.43 -5.43 25.37
C VAL A 33 -17.04 -4.33 26.37
N ARG A 34 -18.01 -3.64 26.98
CA ARG A 34 -17.77 -2.50 27.90
C ARG A 34 -16.73 -2.81 29.00
N ASN A 35 -16.72 -4.05 29.48
CA ASN A 35 -15.73 -4.55 30.45
C ASN A 35 -14.29 -4.55 29.90
N ILE A 36 -14.09 -4.85 28.62
CA ILE A 36 -12.77 -4.83 27.96
C ILE A 36 -12.27 -3.40 27.85
N VAL A 37 -13.15 -2.44 27.51
CA VAL A 37 -12.82 -1.01 27.46
C VAL A 37 -12.38 -0.47 28.81
N GLU A 38 -13.12 -0.79 29.87
CA GLU A 38 -12.74 -0.40 31.24
C GLU A 38 -11.42 -1.03 31.65
N LYS A 39 -11.19 -2.30 31.27
CA LYS A 39 -9.94 -3.01 31.55
C LYS A 39 -8.76 -2.41 30.78
N ILE A 40 -8.91 -2.04 29.51
CA ILE A 40 -7.88 -1.31 28.74
C ILE A 40 -7.49 0.02 29.40
N LYS A 41 -8.47 0.73 30.00
CA LYS A 41 -8.22 2.02 30.65
C LYS A 41 -7.54 1.89 32.02
N THR A 42 -7.88 0.83 32.75
CA THR A 42 -7.44 0.64 34.15
C THR A 42 -6.19 -0.22 34.28
N ASP A 43 -5.99 -1.15 33.35
CA ASP A 43 -4.87 -2.07 33.30
C ASP A 43 -4.01 -1.77 32.07
N LYS A 44 -2.85 -1.14 32.30
CA LYS A 44 -1.94 -0.71 31.23
C LYS A 44 -1.31 -1.88 30.49
N ASP A 45 -1.04 -2.99 31.17
CA ASP A 45 -0.40 -4.16 30.58
C ASP A 45 -1.41 -4.90 29.69
N PHE A 46 -2.63 -5.09 30.20
CA PHE A 46 -3.74 -5.60 29.39
C PHE A 46 -4.02 -4.70 28.18
N GLY A 47 -4.04 -3.38 28.36
CA GLY A 47 -4.25 -2.43 27.28
C GLY A 47 -3.15 -2.46 26.21
N LYS A 48 -1.91 -2.79 26.57
CA LYS A 48 -0.80 -2.96 25.61
C LYS A 48 -0.94 -4.27 24.85
N GLU A 49 -1.10 -5.39 25.55
CA GLU A 49 -1.25 -6.73 24.94
C GLU A 49 -2.45 -6.76 23.99
N TYR A 50 -3.56 -6.17 24.39
CA TYR A 50 -4.79 -6.15 23.59
C TYR A 50 -4.62 -5.38 22.28
N LYS A 51 -3.88 -4.27 22.28
CA LYS A 51 -3.55 -3.51 21.06
C LYS A 51 -2.62 -4.28 20.13
N GLU A 52 -1.62 -4.97 20.68
CA GLU A 52 -0.72 -5.83 19.89
C GLU A 52 -1.48 -6.98 19.23
N GLU A 53 -2.39 -7.62 19.97
CA GLU A 53 -3.21 -8.70 19.44
C GLU A 53 -4.16 -8.22 18.33
N LEU A 54 -4.85 -7.09 18.54
CA LEU A 54 -5.65 -6.44 17.49
C LEU A 54 -4.82 -6.09 16.25
N SER A 55 -3.61 -5.56 16.45
CA SER A 55 -2.71 -5.23 15.33
C SER A 55 -2.36 -6.49 14.54
N LYS A 56 -2.01 -7.59 15.21
CA LYS A 56 -1.71 -8.89 14.56
C LYS A 56 -2.91 -9.46 13.81
N GLN A 57 -4.12 -9.31 14.35
CA GLN A 57 -5.34 -9.75 13.68
C GLN A 57 -5.59 -8.96 12.39
N LEU A 58 -5.46 -7.63 12.44
CA LEU A 58 -5.59 -6.78 11.26
C LEU A 58 -4.49 -7.07 10.22
N GLN A 59 -3.26 -7.29 10.65
CA GLN A 59 -2.15 -7.70 9.78
C GLN A 59 -2.44 -9.03 9.07
N LYS A 60 -2.98 -10.03 9.77
CA LYS A 60 -3.42 -11.30 9.16
C LYS A 60 -4.56 -11.14 8.15
N GLN A 61 -5.33 -10.06 8.23
CA GLN A 61 -6.40 -9.73 7.28
C GLN A 61 -5.91 -8.94 6.06
N GLY A 62 -4.60 -8.69 5.93
CA GLY A 62 -3.99 -8.00 4.78
C GLY A 62 -3.55 -6.57 5.06
N TYR A 63 -3.67 -6.06 6.29
CA TYR A 63 -3.17 -4.75 6.68
C TYR A 63 -1.75 -4.84 7.25
N GLU A 64 -0.79 -5.29 6.42
CA GLU A 64 0.56 -5.72 6.84
C GLU A 64 1.34 -4.70 7.69
N HIS A 65 1.06 -3.40 7.54
CA HIS A 65 1.75 -2.31 8.25
C HIS A 65 0.87 -1.54 9.22
N LEU A 66 -0.33 -2.05 9.54
CA LEU A 66 -1.23 -1.38 10.46
C LEU A 66 -0.88 -1.74 11.92
N GLU A 67 -0.73 -0.70 12.75
CA GLU A 67 -0.56 -0.77 14.19
C GLU A 67 -1.73 -0.06 14.88
N VAL A 68 -2.38 -0.72 15.84
CA VAL A 68 -3.35 -0.07 16.73
C VAL A 68 -2.58 0.61 17.86
N ILE A 69 -2.55 1.94 17.84
CA ILE A 69 -1.82 2.74 18.85
C ILE A 69 -2.74 3.24 19.96
N GLY A 70 -4.05 3.33 19.70
CA GLY A 70 -5.05 3.72 20.68
C GLY A 70 -6.44 3.18 20.39
N ILE A 71 -7.30 3.21 21.40
CA ILE A 71 -8.71 2.83 21.32
C ILE A 71 -9.52 3.96 21.92
N ASP A 72 -10.24 4.69 21.07
CA ASP A 72 -11.18 5.74 21.47
C ASP A 72 -12.56 5.11 21.67
N SER A 73 -12.81 4.71 22.92
CA SER A 73 -14.09 4.12 23.34
C SER A 73 -15.28 5.07 23.30
N TYR A 74 -15.05 6.39 23.25
CA TYR A 74 -16.15 7.36 23.23
C TYR A 74 -16.72 7.49 21.82
N SER A 75 -15.84 7.49 20.82
CA SER A 75 -16.21 7.55 19.40
C SER A 75 -16.23 6.18 18.70
N ASN A 76 -16.01 5.09 19.44
CA ASN A 76 -15.87 3.73 18.90
C ASN A 76 -14.87 3.66 17.73
N CYS A 77 -13.70 4.28 17.90
CA CYS A 77 -12.67 4.33 16.88
C CYS A 77 -11.37 3.71 17.38
N LEU A 78 -10.67 2.98 16.51
CA LEU A 78 -9.26 2.67 16.72
C LEU A 78 -8.44 3.87 16.26
N VAL A 79 -7.49 4.30 17.09
CA VAL A 79 -6.40 5.16 16.60
C VAL A 79 -5.36 4.21 16.06
N VAL A 80 -5.23 4.20 14.74
CA VAL A 80 -4.29 3.34 14.05
C VAL A 80 -3.18 4.16 13.43
N ARG A 81 -2.04 3.52 13.26
CA ARG A 81 -0.94 4.00 12.47
C ARG A 81 -0.78 3.01 11.32
N TYR A 82 -0.76 3.51 10.09
CA TYR A 82 -0.67 2.64 8.92
C TYR A 82 0.07 3.35 7.79
N THR A 83 0.59 2.56 6.88
CA THR A 83 1.13 3.03 5.61
C THR A 83 0.00 3.17 4.61
N ALA A 84 -0.31 4.39 4.18
CA ALA A 84 -1.34 4.63 3.17
C ALA A 84 -0.77 4.39 1.77
N TYR A 85 -1.45 3.54 0.99
CA TYR A 85 -1.20 3.36 -0.43
C TYR A 85 -2.19 4.25 -1.19
N TYR A 86 -1.69 5.16 -2.02
CA TYR A 86 -2.55 5.90 -2.94
C TYR A 86 -3.02 4.92 -4.01
N THR A 87 -4.31 4.88 -4.32
CA THR A 87 -4.85 4.10 -5.45
C THR A 87 -4.79 4.95 -6.72
N GLY A 88 -4.06 4.49 -7.74
CA GLY A 88 -4.16 4.90 -9.15
C GLY A 88 -4.32 6.39 -9.43
N ARG A 89 -3.50 7.26 -8.81
CA ARG A 89 -3.55 8.70 -9.08
C ARG A 89 -2.51 9.10 -10.11
N LYS A 90 -2.94 9.81 -11.16
CA LYS A 90 -2.06 10.42 -12.19
C LYS A 90 -1.02 11.38 -11.62
N GLU A 91 -1.24 11.89 -10.41
CA GLU A 91 -0.28 12.73 -9.68
C GLU A 91 0.94 11.92 -9.19
N HIS A 92 0.79 10.59 -9.04
CA HIS A 92 1.80 9.65 -8.57
C HIS A 92 2.14 8.63 -9.68
N PRO A 93 3.08 8.96 -10.58
CA PRO A 93 3.35 8.17 -11.78
C PRO A 93 3.69 6.70 -11.51
N GLU A 94 4.36 6.40 -10.40
CA GLU A 94 4.75 5.05 -10.00
C GLU A 94 3.56 4.16 -9.62
N ILE A 95 2.57 4.74 -8.94
CA ILE A 95 1.34 4.07 -8.54
C ILE A 95 0.47 3.85 -9.78
N HIS A 96 0.39 4.86 -10.65
CA HIS A 96 -0.34 4.77 -11.91
C HIS A 96 0.24 3.69 -12.81
N LEU A 97 1.57 3.65 -12.96
CA LEU A 97 2.26 2.63 -13.75
C LEU A 97 2.05 1.23 -13.20
N LYS A 98 2.17 1.02 -11.87
CA LYS A 98 1.83 -0.28 -11.24
C LYS A 98 0.41 -0.71 -11.60
N THR A 99 -0.55 0.20 -11.47
CA THR A 99 -1.97 -0.09 -11.72
C THR A 99 -2.19 -0.55 -13.17
N LEU A 100 -1.53 0.10 -14.14
CA LEU A 100 -1.61 -0.28 -15.54
C LEU A 100 -0.96 -1.65 -15.81
N LEU A 101 0.20 -1.92 -15.23
CA LEU A 101 0.87 -3.23 -15.37
C LEU A 101 -0.01 -4.38 -14.87
N SER A 102 -0.57 -4.27 -13.65
CA SER A 102 -1.47 -5.29 -13.10
C SER A 102 -2.76 -5.43 -13.91
N LEU A 103 -3.28 -4.33 -14.46
CA LEU A 103 -4.46 -4.37 -15.33
C LEU A 103 -4.18 -5.12 -16.63
N TYR A 104 -3.07 -4.82 -17.30
CA TYR A 104 -2.70 -5.45 -18.58
C TYR A 104 -2.38 -6.93 -18.39
N GLU A 105 -1.65 -7.30 -17.33
CA GLU A 105 -1.42 -8.70 -16.97
C GLU A 105 -2.75 -9.42 -16.70
N GLY A 106 -3.65 -8.81 -15.93
CA GLY A 106 -4.99 -9.36 -15.64
C GLY A 106 -5.89 -9.50 -16.88
N GLN A 107 -5.61 -8.74 -17.95
CA GLN A 107 -6.26 -8.86 -19.26
C GLN A 107 -5.60 -9.92 -20.16
N GLY A 108 -4.53 -10.57 -19.70
CA GLY A 108 -3.80 -11.61 -20.43
C GLY A 108 -2.71 -11.08 -21.37
N ASN A 109 -2.30 -9.82 -21.23
CA ASN A 109 -1.14 -9.30 -21.97
C ASN A 109 0.16 -9.79 -21.31
N ASP A 110 1.16 -10.11 -22.12
CA ASP A 110 2.47 -10.50 -21.64
C ASP A 110 3.30 -9.25 -21.27
N ILE A 111 3.32 -8.89 -19.99
CA ILE A 111 4.10 -7.76 -19.50
C ILE A 111 5.62 -7.98 -19.55
N HIS A 112 6.09 -9.20 -19.84
CA HIS A 112 7.51 -9.47 -20.06
C HIS A 112 7.94 -9.08 -21.48
N ASP A 113 7.01 -9.06 -22.44
CA ASP A 113 7.25 -8.56 -23.79
C ASP A 113 7.68 -7.07 -23.72
N PRO A 114 8.88 -6.72 -24.22
CA PRO A 114 9.34 -5.34 -24.25
C PRO A 114 8.37 -4.38 -24.93
N ASP A 115 7.73 -4.80 -26.03
CA ASP A 115 6.83 -3.93 -26.79
C ASP A 115 5.55 -3.63 -25.99
N VAL A 116 5.01 -4.63 -25.30
CA VAL A 116 3.85 -4.48 -24.41
C VAL A 116 4.20 -3.61 -23.21
N PHE A 117 5.37 -3.83 -22.60
CA PHE A 117 5.82 -3.02 -21.47
C PHE A 117 5.99 -1.54 -21.86
N ASP A 118 6.64 -1.28 -22.99
CA ASP A 118 6.85 0.07 -23.51
C ASP A 118 5.53 0.77 -23.85
N GLU A 119 4.55 0.03 -24.39
CA GLU A 119 3.19 0.54 -24.62
C GLU A 119 2.54 0.99 -23.31
N ILE A 120 2.65 0.19 -22.24
CA ILE A 120 2.08 0.50 -20.92
C ILE A 120 2.76 1.75 -20.32
N VAL A 121 4.08 1.88 -20.46
CA VAL A 121 4.84 3.05 -19.99
C VAL A 121 4.43 4.31 -20.76
N GLU A 122 4.29 4.22 -22.08
CA GLU A 122 3.84 5.35 -22.89
C GLU A 122 2.39 5.73 -22.56
N LYS A 123 1.53 4.75 -22.30
CA LYS A 123 0.17 5.00 -21.82
C LYS A 123 0.18 5.74 -20.48
N ALA A 124 1.03 5.32 -19.54
CA ALA A 124 1.22 6.01 -18.28
C ALA A 124 1.66 7.47 -18.50
N ARG A 125 2.64 7.70 -19.39
CA ARG A 125 3.16 9.03 -19.75
C ARG A 125 2.06 9.94 -20.32
N GLN A 126 1.28 9.45 -21.27
CA GLN A 126 0.16 10.19 -21.86
C GLN A 126 -0.91 10.54 -20.82
N ASP A 127 -1.18 9.64 -19.88
CA ASP A 127 -2.18 9.84 -18.86
C ASP A 127 -1.81 10.94 -17.84
N LEU A 128 -0.53 11.24 -17.63
CA LEU A 128 -0.05 12.34 -16.77
C LEU A 128 -0.48 13.73 -17.29
N GLY A 129 -0.63 13.88 -18.62
CA GLY A 129 -0.99 15.12 -19.28
C GLY A 129 0.13 16.18 -19.27
N GLU A 130 -0.02 17.22 -20.11
CA GLU A 130 1.06 18.17 -20.38
C GLU A 130 1.46 19.08 -19.21
N LYS A 131 0.60 19.19 -18.18
CA LYS A 131 0.78 20.14 -17.07
C LYS A 131 1.79 19.71 -16.02
N ILE A 132 2.30 18.48 -16.07
CA ILE A 132 3.09 17.86 -15.00
C ILE A 132 4.46 17.36 -15.50
N LYS A 133 4.92 17.93 -16.62
CA LYS A 133 5.86 17.29 -17.56
C LYS A 133 7.29 17.00 -17.07
N ASN A 134 7.85 17.70 -16.08
CA ASN A 134 9.28 17.48 -15.78
C ASN A 134 9.50 16.50 -14.60
N ASP A 135 9.08 16.87 -13.39
CA ASP A 135 9.37 16.06 -12.20
C ASP A 135 8.68 14.68 -12.23
N ASN A 136 7.48 14.60 -12.82
CA ASN A 136 6.76 13.33 -12.91
C ASN A 136 7.24 12.44 -14.07
N GLU A 137 7.86 13.00 -15.12
CA GLU A 137 8.40 12.20 -16.22
C GLU A 137 9.72 11.53 -15.81
N GLU A 138 10.61 12.25 -15.13
CA GLU A 138 11.81 11.65 -14.53
C GLU A 138 11.44 10.54 -13.54
N ARG A 139 10.45 10.80 -12.67
CA ARG A 139 9.95 9.82 -11.71
C ARG A 139 9.31 8.62 -12.41
N LEU A 140 8.52 8.83 -13.47
CA LEU A 140 7.95 7.73 -14.26
C LEU A 140 9.04 6.86 -14.87
N ASN A 141 10.03 7.45 -15.52
CA ASN A 141 11.13 6.73 -16.17
C ASN A 141 11.97 5.93 -15.15
N HIS A 142 12.19 6.49 -13.96
CA HIS A 142 12.85 5.79 -12.86
C HIS A 142 12.09 4.53 -12.45
N PHE A 143 10.79 4.64 -12.17
CA PHE A 143 9.99 3.48 -11.78
C PHE A 143 9.76 2.48 -12.90
N ALA A 144 9.65 2.92 -14.15
CA ALA A 144 9.61 2.03 -15.32
C ALA A 144 10.86 1.14 -15.38
N THR A 145 12.05 1.73 -15.17
CA THR A 145 13.31 0.98 -15.12
C THR A 145 13.31 -0.06 -13.99
N LEU A 146 12.94 0.36 -12.77
CA LEU A 146 12.92 -0.55 -11.62
C LEU A 146 11.92 -1.69 -11.76
N PHE A 147 10.73 -1.41 -12.30
CA PHE A 147 9.71 -2.43 -12.55
C PHE A 147 10.15 -3.40 -13.64
N LYS A 148 10.73 -2.91 -14.75
CA LYS A 148 11.24 -3.77 -15.81
C LYS A 148 12.30 -4.73 -15.29
N GLU A 149 13.28 -4.21 -14.55
CA GLU A 149 14.31 -5.06 -13.93
C GLU A 149 13.73 -6.13 -13.01
N ALA A 150 12.68 -5.81 -12.24
CA ALA A 150 12.09 -6.75 -11.32
C ALA A 150 11.25 -7.83 -12.01
N ILE A 151 10.50 -7.45 -13.05
CA ILE A 151 9.73 -8.35 -13.90
C ILE A 151 10.68 -9.32 -14.62
N ASP A 152 11.79 -8.81 -15.16
CA ASP A 152 12.80 -9.64 -15.82
C ASP A 152 13.52 -10.58 -14.82
N LYS A 153 13.70 -10.16 -13.56
CA LYS A 153 14.28 -11.00 -12.49
C LYS A 153 13.34 -12.11 -11.99
N ASP A 154 12.02 -11.91 -11.99
CA ASP A 154 11.06 -12.98 -11.63
C ASP A 154 11.15 -14.16 -12.62
N LEU A 155 11.53 -13.89 -13.89
CA LEU A 155 11.75 -14.89 -14.94
C LEU A 155 12.96 -15.81 -14.70
N VAL A 156 13.93 -15.38 -13.89
CA VAL A 156 15.19 -16.13 -13.64
C VAL A 156 15.08 -17.06 -12.43
N ILE A 157 14.05 -16.87 -11.59
CA ILE A 157 13.86 -17.60 -10.31
C ILE A 157 12.66 -18.56 -10.38
N GLY A 158 11.80 -18.45 -11.39
CA GLY A 158 10.70 -19.39 -11.68
C GLY A 158 11.13 -20.58 -12.55
#